data_AF-A0A1B6EZS4-F1
#
_entry.id   AF-A0A1B6EZS4-F1
#
_cell.length_a   1.000
_cell.length_b   1.000
_cell.length_c   1.000
_cell.angle_alpha   90.00
_cell.angle_beta   90.00
_cell.angle_gamma   90.00
#
_symmetry.space_group_name_H-M   'P 1'
#
loop_
_entity.id
_entity.type
_entity.pdbx_description
1 polymer ?
#
loop_
_entity_poly.entity_id
_entity_poly.type
_entity_poly.pdbx_seq_one_letter_code
_entity_poly.pdbx_strand_id
1 'polypeptide(L)'
;LAADTYNIRPLVKKACSLIVPKSANDVFPALLCVANISCPELESEVTKIIQEETQALLKSEYFLDLDSKSLEFISRQEKLSVTELELWRALVRWAQNKAVTNSNKTLRQYLQFILPYVRLLTFSPEDVSKEVIWTKILKSDEVVELLSAIASKHTLNLPGLCSNQKLREQPVTAIFDLLSKDILTITCFDLNQITVNNPYACDSRISIYTTKETQIKSFKVQRQNIPNQLLYELNCTVTV
;
A
#
# COMPACT_ATOMS: atom_id res chain seq x y z
N LEU A 1 11.61 25.88 0.78
CA LEU A 1 10.48 26.52 1.49
C LEU A 1 10.62 28.03 1.54
N ALA A 2 11.60 28.60 2.26
CA ALA A 2 11.76 30.06 2.36
C ALA A 2 11.85 30.78 1.00
N ALA A 3 12.63 30.26 0.05
CA ALA A 3 12.72 30.84 -1.30
C ALA A 3 11.38 30.89 -2.04
N ASP A 4 10.48 29.92 -1.81
CA ASP A 4 9.14 29.92 -2.39
C ASP A 4 8.22 30.91 -1.66
N THR A 5 8.33 31.00 -0.33
CA THR A 5 7.62 32.00 0.48
C THR A 5 7.90 33.44 0.03
N TYR A 6 9.14 33.74 -0.36
CA TYR A 6 9.53 35.05 -0.90
C TYR A 6 9.42 35.15 -2.43
N ASN A 7 8.79 34.16 -3.08
CA ASN A 7 8.56 34.09 -4.54
C ASN A 7 9.84 34.22 -5.39
N ILE A 8 10.98 33.72 -4.89
CA ILE A 8 12.26 33.73 -5.60
C ILE A 8 12.39 32.46 -6.44
N ARG A 9 11.61 32.40 -7.54
CA ARG A 9 11.52 31.22 -8.43
C ARG A 9 12.87 30.67 -8.92
N PRO A 10 13.86 31.49 -9.32
CA PRO A 10 15.16 30.96 -9.75
C PRO A 10 15.90 30.20 -8.64
N LEU A 11 15.78 30.67 -7.40
CA LEU A 11 16.41 30.04 -6.25
C LEU A 11 15.68 28.73 -5.87
N VAL A 12 14.35 28.70 -5.97
CA VAL A 12 13.57 27.46 -5.81
C VAL A 12 14.03 26.40 -6.81
N LYS A 13 14.12 26.77 -8.10
CA LYS A 13 14.58 25.85 -9.15
C LYS A 13 16.00 25.34 -8.89
N LYS A 14 16.92 26.24 -8.54
CA LYS A 14 18.30 25.87 -8.20
C LYS A 14 18.38 24.95 -6.98
N ALA A 15 17.62 25.23 -5.93
CA ALA A 15 17.57 24.39 -4.73
C ALA A 15 16.97 23.01 -5.03
N CYS A 16 15.84 22.93 -5.75
CA CYS A 16 15.22 21.66 -6.14
C CYS A 16 16.18 20.84 -7.02
N SER A 17 17.00 21.46 -7.89
CA SER A 17 18.01 20.74 -8.69
C SER A 17 19.19 20.17 -7.89
N LEU A 18 19.42 20.65 -6.66
CA LEU A 18 20.51 20.16 -5.80
C LEU A 18 20.04 19.00 -4.89
N ILE A 19 18.73 18.83 -4.72
CA ILE A 19 18.17 17.75 -3.91
C ILE A 19 18.03 16.53 -4.82
N VAL A 20 18.87 15.52 -4.60
CA VAL A 20 18.86 14.27 -5.36
C VAL A 20 18.64 13.12 -4.38
N PRO A 21 17.39 12.78 -4.05
CA PRO A 21 17.10 11.67 -3.16
C PRO A 21 17.48 10.36 -3.87
N LYS A 22 18.10 9.43 -3.13
CA LYS A 22 18.55 8.14 -3.67
C LYS A 22 17.90 6.92 -3.01
N SER A 23 17.27 7.12 -1.85
CA SER A 23 16.70 6.06 -1.02
C SER A 23 15.61 6.62 -0.10
N ALA A 24 14.85 5.73 0.54
CA ALA A 24 13.85 6.11 1.54
C ALA A 24 14.40 6.93 2.72
N ASN A 25 15.70 6.82 3.05
CA ASN A 25 16.28 7.57 4.16
C ASN A 25 16.50 9.05 3.81
N ASP A 26 16.79 9.34 2.54
CA ASP A 26 17.16 10.68 2.08
C ASP A 26 15.99 11.42 1.41
N VAL A 27 14.84 10.76 1.25
CA VAL A 27 13.69 11.31 0.52
C VAL A 27 12.88 12.31 1.34
N PHE A 28 12.98 12.33 2.68
CA PHE A 28 12.14 13.18 3.54
C PHE A 28 12.25 14.69 3.23
N PRO A 29 13.45 15.29 3.06
CA PRO A 29 13.55 16.71 2.68
C PRO A 29 12.97 16.98 1.28
N ALA A 30 13.16 16.04 0.35
CA ALA A 30 12.65 16.14 -1.01
C ALA A 30 11.12 16.04 -1.05
N LEU A 31 10.55 15.12 -0.27
CA LEU A 31 9.11 14.96 -0.08
C LEU A 31 8.49 16.23 0.52
N LEU A 32 9.10 16.80 1.57
CA LEU A 32 8.61 18.04 2.16
C LEU A 32 8.55 19.17 1.13
N CYS A 33 9.54 19.25 0.23
CA CYS A 33 9.55 20.19 -0.89
C CYS A 33 8.41 19.93 -1.88
N VAL A 34 8.29 18.71 -2.41
CA VAL A 34 7.28 18.37 -3.43
C VAL A 34 5.85 18.50 -2.89
N ALA A 35 5.62 18.18 -1.62
CA ALA A 35 4.31 18.29 -0.99
C ALA A 35 3.87 19.74 -0.71
N ASN A 36 4.83 20.66 -0.54
CA ASN A 36 4.55 22.05 -0.14
C ASN A 36 4.81 23.08 -1.24
N ILE A 37 5.62 22.75 -2.24
CA ILE A 37 6.06 23.63 -3.32
C ILE A 37 5.92 22.88 -4.64
N SER A 38 5.52 23.58 -5.71
CA SER A 38 5.57 23.03 -7.06
C SER A 38 7.03 22.90 -7.52
N CYS A 39 7.56 21.68 -7.49
CA CYS A 39 8.87 21.31 -8.05
C CYS A 39 8.73 20.05 -8.92
N PRO A 40 8.26 20.19 -10.17
CA PRO A 40 8.00 19.05 -11.05
C PRO A 40 9.27 18.25 -11.39
N GLU A 41 10.45 18.89 -11.37
CA GLU A 41 11.72 18.20 -11.63
C GLU A 41 12.07 17.17 -10.54
N LEU A 42 11.64 17.41 -9.30
CA LEU A 42 11.90 16.55 -8.15
C LEU A 42 10.78 15.53 -7.91
N GLU A 43 9.56 15.89 -8.31
CA GLU A 43 8.35 15.09 -8.08
C GLU A 43 8.43 13.68 -8.67
N SER A 44 8.99 13.52 -9.87
CA SER A 44 9.11 12.21 -10.51
C SER A 44 9.99 11.23 -9.71
N GLU A 45 11.15 11.70 -9.24
CA GLU A 45 12.09 10.85 -8.51
C GLU A 45 11.58 10.55 -7.10
N VAL A 46 11.04 11.56 -6.41
CA VAL A 46 10.41 11.39 -5.09
C VAL A 46 9.23 10.42 -5.16
N THR A 47 8.38 10.55 -6.19
CA THR A 47 7.26 9.64 -6.41
C THR A 47 7.75 8.22 -6.59
N LYS A 48 8.77 8.00 -7.43
CA LYS A 48 9.33 6.66 -7.65
C LYS A 48 9.82 6.02 -6.35
N ILE A 49 10.64 6.73 -5.57
CA ILE A 49 11.17 6.23 -4.29
C ILE A 49 10.03 5.93 -3.31
N ILE A 50 9.00 6.80 -3.22
CA ILE A 50 7.86 6.57 -2.33
C ILE A 50 7.07 5.35 -2.76
N GLN A 51 6.86 5.15 -4.06
CA GLN A 51 6.13 4.00 -4.59
C GLN A 51 6.89 2.69 -4.33
N GLU A 52 8.20 2.67 -4.56
CA GLU A 52 9.06 1.47 -4.47
C GLU A 52 9.48 1.12 -3.03
N GLU A 53 9.81 2.12 -2.21
CA GLU A 53 10.38 1.94 -0.87
C GLU A 53 9.45 2.40 0.27
N THR A 54 8.12 2.46 0.02
CA THR A 54 7.13 2.87 1.03
C THR A 54 7.31 2.12 2.36
N GLN A 55 7.58 0.82 2.32
CA GLN A 55 7.75 -0.01 3.52
C GLN A 55 8.92 0.49 4.41
N ALA A 56 10.03 0.93 3.80
CA ALA A 56 11.15 1.51 4.54
C ALA A 56 10.80 2.90 5.06
N LEU A 57 10.12 3.71 4.23
CA LEU A 57 9.66 5.05 4.60
C LEU A 57 8.74 5.01 5.83
N LEU A 58 7.75 4.11 5.86
CA LEU A 58 6.82 3.99 6.98
C LEU A 58 7.51 3.50 8.25
N LYS A 59 8.63 2.79 8.19
CA LYS A 59 9.36 2.31 9.39
C LYS A 59 10.30 3.35 9.97
N SER A 60 10.69 4.34 9.19
CA SER A 60 11.59 5.41 9.62
C SER A 60 10.99 6.28 10.73
N GLU A 61 11.82 6.69 11.68
CA GLU A 61 11.43 7.66 12.71
C GLU A 61 11.10 9.04 12.10
N TYR A 62 11.79 9.42 11.03
CA TYR A 62 11.54 10.69 10.31
C TYR A 62 10.12 10.78 9.73
N PHE A 63 9.44 9.64 9.55
CA PHE A 63 8.04 9.61 9.16
C PHE A 63 7.14 10.32 10.17
N LEU A 64 7.43 10.19 11.47
CA LEU A 64 6.64 10.79 12.56
C LEU A 64 6.72 12.33 12.59
N ASP A 65 7.76 12.88 11.98
CA ASP A 65 8.01 14.32 11.91
C ASP A 65 7.36 15.00 10.70
N LEU A 66 6.92 14.23 9.70
CA LEU A 66 6.26 14.75 8.51
C LEU A 66 5.07 15.66 8.82
N ASP A 67 4.83 16.62 7.92
CA ASP A 67 3.65 17.49 7.93
C ASP A 67 2.47 16.81 7.22
N SER A 68 1.26 17.34 7.47
CA SER A 68 0.02 16.76 6.91
C SER A 68 0.03 16.67 5.38
N LYS A 69 0.64 17.64 4.69
CA LYS A 69 0.70 17.64 3.21
C LYS A 69 1.61 16.55 2.67
N SER A 70 2.73 16.25 3.33
CA SER A 70 3.60 15.14 2.93
C SER A 70 2.90 13.80 3.06
N LEU A 71 2.11 13.60 4.12
CA LEU A 71 1.29 12.39 4.27
C LEU A 71 0.17 12.30 3.26
N GLU A 72 -0.47 13.43 2.95
CA GLU A 72 -1.47 13.50 1.90
C GLU A 72 -0.85 13.13 0.55
N PHE A 73 0.35 13.61 0.24
CA PHE A 73 1.09 13.26 -0.97
C PHE A 73 1.37 11.76 -1.07
N ILE A 74 1.80 11.11 0.02
CA ILE A 74 2.03 9.66 0.06
C ILE A 74 0.70 8.90 -0.15
N SER A 75 -0.37 9.33 0.54
CA SER A 75 -1.66 8.63 0.51
C SER A 75 -2.39 8.77 -0.82
N ARG A 76 -2.07 9.81 -1.61
CA ARG A 76 -2.60 10.02 -2.98
C ARG A 76 -2.00 9.07 -4.02
N GLN A 77 -0.89 8.39 -3.73
CA GLN A 77 -0.20 7.56 -4.72
C GLN A 77 -1.02 6.32 -5.09
N GLU A 78 -1.30 6.13 -6.38
CA GLU A 78 -2.01 4.93 -6.86
C GLU A 78 -1.21 3.63 -6.65
N LYS A 79 0.12 3.75 -6.59
CA LYS A 79 1.06 2.64 -6.38
C LYS A 79 1.73 2.79 -5.03
N LEU A 80 1.77 1.74 -4.22
CA LEU A 80 2.57 1.70 -2.99
C LEU A 80 3.07 0.27 -2.77
N SER A 81 4.26 0.12 -2.19
CA SER A 81 4.85 -1.18 -1.84
C SER A 81 4.19 -1.87 -0.63
N VAL A 82 3.25 -1.20 0.03
CA VAL A 82 2.60 -1.64 1.28
C VAL A 82 1.12 -1.89 1.09
N THR A 83 0.56 -2.71 1.96
CA THR A 83 -0.90 -2.92 2.05
C THR A 83 -1.60 -1.68 2.60
N GLU A 84 -2.89 -1.53 2.29
CA GLU A 84 -3.69 -0.42 2.83
C GLU A 84 -3.79 -0.49 4.38
N LEU A 85 -3.70 -1.70 4.94
CA LEU A 85 -3.67 -1.92 6.39
C LEU A 85 -2.38 -1.39 7.04
N GLU A 86 -1.22 -1.66 6.43
CA GLU A 86 0.07 -1.12 6.87
C GLU A 86 0.11 0.41 6.77
N LEU A 87 -0.43 0.96 5.68
CA LEU A 87 -0.57 2.41 5.51
C LEU A 87 -1.44 3.00 6.62
N TRP A 88 -2.60 2.41 6.91
CA TRP A 88 -3.48 2.84 7.99
C TRP A 88 -2.79 2.84 9.35
N ARG A 89 -2.11 1.73 9.71
CA ARG A 89 -1.36 1.64 10.97
C ARG A 89 -0.30 2.74 11.10
N ALA A 90 0.42 3.03 10.01
CA ALA A 90 1.40 4.11 10.01
C ALA A 90 0.76 5.49 10.20
N LEU A 91 -0.37 5.76 9.52
CA LEU A 91 -1.12 7.01 9.68
C LEU A 91 -1.67 7.19 11.11
N VAL A 92 -2.19 6.12 11.71
CA VAL A 92 -2.65 6.13 13.11
C VAL A 92 -1.47 6.44 14.04
N ARG A 93 -0.32 5.77 13.86
CA ARG A 93 0.88 6.00 14.66
C ARG A 93 1.38 7.44 14.53
N TRP A 94 1.37 8.01 13.33
CA TRP A 94 1.72 9.42 13.12
C TRP A 94 0.76 10.36 13.84
N ALA A 95 -0.55 10.13 13.71
CA ALA A 95 -1.56 10.98 14.35
C ALA A 95 -1.45 10.92 15.89
N GLN A 96 -1.17 9.74 16.45
CA GLN A 96 -0.91 9.56 17.87
C GLN A 96 0.33 10.32 18.32
N ASN A 97 1.43 10.24 17.57
CA ASN A 97 2.63 11.02 17.85
C ASN A 97 2.35 12.53 17.84
N LYS A 98 1.63 13.04 16.83
CA LYS A 98 1.26 14.46 16.77
C LYS A 98 0.36 14.89 17.92
N ALA A 99 -0.57 14.04 18.36
CA ALA A 99 -1.45 14.33 19.49
C ALA A 99 -0.69 14.38 20.83
N VAL A 100 0.36 13.57 21.01
CA VAL A 100 1.24 13.62 22.18
C VAL A 100 2.10 14.88 22.16
N THR A 101 2.69 15.21 21.02
CA THR A 101 3.57 16.38 20.88
C THR A 101 2.80 17.71 20.87
N ASN A 102 1.56 17.72 20.37
CA ASN A 102 0.70 18.89 20.28
C ASN A 102 -0.76 18.50 20.60
N SER A 103 -1.23 18.75 21.82
CA SER A 103 -2.55 18.28 22.27
C SER A 103 -3.74 19.12 21.79
N ASN A 104 -3.59 19.90 20.72
CA ASN A 104 -4.60 20.88 20.29
C ASN A 104 -5.68 20.30 19.36
N LYS A 105 -5.47 19.09 18.83
CA LYS A 105 -6.34 18.44 17.85
C LYS A 105 -6.56 16.97 18.20
N THR A 106 -7.72 16.46 17.80
CA THR A 106 -8.03 15.04 17.85
C THR A 106 -7.35 14.27 16.70
N LEU A 107 -7.21 12.95 16.83
CA LEU A 107 -6.66 12.10 15.77
C LEU A 107 -7.39 12.28 14.43
N ARG A 108 -8.73 12.40 14.48
CA ARG A 108 -9.57 12.65 13.30
C ARG A 108 -9.23 13.99 12.62
N GLN A 109 -8.96 15.04 13.40
CA GLN A 109 -8.59 16.34 12.85
C GLN A 109 -7.20 16.32 12.19
N TYR A 110 -6.26 15.53 12.72
CA TYR A 110 -4.95 15.35 12.10
C TYR A 110 -5.02 14.64 10.74
N LEU A 111 -5.93 13.67 10.62
CA LEU A 111 -6.07 12.85 9.42
C LEU A 111 -7.15 13.35 8.44
N GLN A 112 -7.87 14.43 8.75
CA GLN A 112 -9.03 14.89 7.99
C GLN A 112 -8.78 15.03 6.47
N PHE A 113 -7.62 15.54 6.07
CA PHE A 113 -7.26 15.72 4.66
C PHE A 113 -6.65 14.47 4.02
N ILE A 114 -6.31 13.46 4.83
CA ILE A 114 -5.68 12.22 4.39
C ILE A 114 -6.72 11.10 4.24
N LEU A 115 -7.76 11.08 5.08
CA LEU A 115 -8.85 10.09 5.05
C LEU A 115 -9.53 9.92 3.68
N PRO A 116 -9.75 10.96 2.85
CA PRO A 116 -10.30 10.79 1.50
C PRO A 116 -9.44 9.92 0.57
N TYR A 117 -8.17 9.72 0.92
CA TYR A 117 -7.21 8.95 0.14
C TYR A 117 -6.95 7.55 0.70
N VAL A 118 -7.45 7.22 1.89
CA VAL A 118 -7.27 5.88 2.50
C VAL A 118 -8.42 4.96 2.10
N ARG A 119 -8.11 3.87 1.40
CA ARG A 119 -9.07 2.94 0.79
C ARG A 119 -9.60 1.92 1.79
N LEU A 120 -10.27 2.41 2.85
CA LEU A 120 -10.79 1.56 3.94
C LEU A 120 -11.77 0.47 3.48
N LEU A 121 -12.41 0.63 2.32
CA LEU A 121 -13.28 -0.39 1.72
C LEU A 121 -12.54 -1.66 1.25
N THR A 122 -11.21 -1.60 1.20
CA THR A 122 -10.36 -2.76 0.87
C THR A 122 -10.10 -3.68 2.08
N PHE A 123 -10.55 -3.28 3.28
CA PHE A 123 -10.30 -4.02 4.51
C PHE A 123 -11.28 -5.18 4.65
N SER A 124 -10.85 -6.24 5.33
CA SER A 124 -11.78 -7.25 5.83
C SER A 124 -12.61 -6.70 7.00
N PRO A 125 -13.82 -7.23 7.26
CA PRO A 125 -14.58 -6.89 8.47
C PRO A 125 -13.79 -7.12 9.77
N GLU A 126 -12.92 -8.14 9.78
CA GLU A 126 -12.02 -8.44 10.89
C GLU A 126 -10.96 -7.34 11.07
N ASP A 127 -10.37 -6.85 9.98
CA ASP A 127 -9.39 -5.75 10.03
C ASP A 127 -10.05 -4.46 10.51
N VAL A 128 -11.25 -4.13 10.04
CA VAL A 128 -12.00 -2.97 10.53
C VAL A 128 -12.22 -3.09 12.04
N SER A 129 -12.65 -4.27 12.50
CA SER A 129 -12.94 -4.52 13.91
C SER A 129 -11.70 -4.40 14.81
N LYS A 130 -10.54 -4.87 14.35
CA LYS A 130 -9.29 -4.89 15.13
C LYS A 130 -8.48 -3.61 15.03
N GLU A 131 -8.50 -2.94 13.88
CA GLU A 131 -7.53 -1.87 13.58
C GLU A 131 -8.19 -0.50 13.41
N VAL A 132 -9.50 -0.45 13.10
CA VAL A 132 -10.18 0.82 12.79
C VAL A 132 -11.04 1.28 13.97
N ILE A 133 -11.91 0.42 14.51
CA ILE A 133 -12.87 0.79 15.56
C ILE A 133 -12.19 1.36 16.81
N TRP A 134 -11.11 0.73 17.26
CA TRP A 134 -10.40 1.10 18.49
C TRP A 134 -9.69 2.44 18.41
N THR A 135 -9.40 2.94 17.20
CA THR A 135 -8.70 4.22 17.01
C THR A 135 -9.58 5.43 17.33
N LYS A 136 -10.91 5.26 17.31
CA LYS A 136 -11.91 6.34 17.45
C LYS A 136 -11.69 7.51 16.46
N ILE A 137 -11.03 7.25 15.33
CA ILE A 137 -10.87 8.21 14.22
C ILE A 137 -12.18 8.34 13.45
N LEU A 138 -12.83 7.20 13.17
CA LEU A 138 -14.17 7.13 12.60
C LEU A 138 -15.22 7.17 13.71
N LYS A 139 -16.33 7.84 13.44
CA LYS A 139 -17.51 7.82 14.32
C LYS A 139 -18.26 6.50 14.18
N SER A 140 -19.09 6.17 15.19
CA SER A 140 -19.81 4.89 15.23
C SER A 140 -20.76 4.70 14.03
N ASP A 141 -21.42 5.76 13.58
CA ASP A 141 -22.25 5.77 12.37
C ASP A 141 -21.42 5.50 11.10
N GLU A 142 -20.26 6.17 10.98
CA GLU A 142 -19.33 5.97 9.86
C GLU A 142 -18.79 4.52 9.80
N VAL A 143 -18.51 3.90 10.96
CA VAL A 143 -18.06 2.50 11.05
C VAL A 143 -19.17 1.53 10.59
N VAL A 144 -20.41 1.75 11.03
CA VAL A 144 -21.55 0.90 10.64
C VAL A 144 -21.77 0.96 9.14
N GLU A 145 -21.71 2.16 8.55
CA GLU A 145 -21.84 2.33 7.10
C GLU A 145 -20.65 1.71 6.35
N LEU A 146 -19.42 1.85 6.84
CA LEU A 146 -18.24 1.19 6.27
C LEU A 146 -18.39 -0.34 6.24
N LEU A 147 -18.79 -0.95 7.36
CA LEU A 147 -19.01 -2.40 7.44
C LEU A 147 -20.16 -2.86 6.53
N SER A 148 -21.24 -2.08 6.47
CA SER A 148 -22.35 -2.33 5.53
C SER A 148 -21.87 -2.30 4.07
N ALA A 149 -21.08 -1.28 3.70
CA ALA A 149 -20.51 -1.11 2.37
C ALA A 149 -19.56 -2.25 1.98
N ILE A 150 -18.72 -2.72 2.91
CA ILE A 150 -17.86 -3.89 2.70
C ILE A 150 -18.71 -5.15 2.48
N ALA A 151 -19.72 -5.39 3.33
CA ALA A 151 -20.55 -6.60 3.27
C ALA A 151 -21.39 -6.69 1.98
N SER A 152 -21.90 -5.56 1.50
CA SER A 152 -22.81 -5.50 0.35
C SER A 152 -22.15 -5.00 -0.94
N LYS A 153 -20.83 -4.74 -0.92
CA LYS A 153 -20.01 -4.30 -2.06
C LYS A 153 -20.57 -3.06 -2.78
N HIS A 154 -21.22 -2.16 -2.04
CA HIS A 154 -21.76 -0.91 -2.60
C HIS A 154 -20.88 0.30 -2.29
N THR A 155 -21.14 1.41 -2.97
CA THR A 155 -20.37 2.65 -2.85
C THR A 155 -20.55 3.30 -1.48
N LEU A 156 -19.45 3.61 -0.80
CA LEU A 156 -19.48 4.40 0.43
C LEU A 156 -19.74 5.88 0.10
N ASN A 157 -20.84 6.42 0.61
CA ASN A 157 -21.28 7.80 0.36
C ASN A 157 -21.04 8.70 1.58
N LEU A 158 -19.91 8.52 2.25
CA LEU A 158 -19.52 9.33 3.41
C LEU A 158 -18.62 10.50 3.02
N PRO A 159 -19.00 11.75 3.32
CA PRO A 159 -18.18 12.91 2.99
C PRO A 159 -16.87 12.89 3.80
N GLY A 160 -15.75 12.92 3.08
CA GLY A 160 -14.40 12.94 3.68
C GLY A 160 -13.74 11.57 3.83
N LEU A 161 -14.37 10.49 3.37
CA LEU A 161 -13.77 9.16 3.29
C LEU A 161 -13.56 8.74 1.82
N CYS A 162 -12.64 7.81 1.61
CA CYS A 162 -12.37 7.28 0.27
C CYS A 162 -13.49 6.33 -0.17
N SER A 163 -14.07 6.59 -1.34
CA SER A 163 -15.04 5.68 -1.98
C SER A 163 -14.38 4.60 -2.85
N ASN A 164 -13.05 4.58 -2.95
CA ASN A 164 -12.33 3.62 -3.79
C ASN A 164 -12.24 2.24 -3.13
N GLN A 165 -12.78 1.23 -3.81
CA GLN A 165 -12.78 -0.17 -3.37
C GLN A 165 -11.61 -0.99 -3.96
N LYS A 166 -10.83 -0.40 -4.87
CA LYS A 166 -9.72 -1.10 -5.53
C LYS A 166 -8.47 -1.04 -4.66
N LEU A 167 -7.79 -2.18 -4.52
CA LEU A 167 -6.45 -2.22 -3.94
C LEU A 167 -5.49 -1.32 -4.73
N ARG A 168 -4.48 -0.79 -4.04
CA ARG A 168 -3.37 -0.08 -4.70
C ARG A 168 -2.56 -1.06 -5.54
N GLU A 169 -2.02 -0.55 -6.63
CA GLU A 169 -1.09 -1.30 -7.45
C GLU A 169 0.24 -1.44 -6.68
N GLN A 170 0.86 -2.62 -6.74
CA GLN A 170 2.19 -2.81 -6.19
C GLN A 170 3.24 -2.48 -7.26
N PRO A 171 4.36 -1.83 -6.88
CA PRO A 171 5.46 -1.56 -7.80
C PRO A 171 6.06 -2.86 -8.32
N VAL A 172 6.49 -2.84 -9.58
CA VAL A 172 7.05 -4.01 -10.28
C VAL A 172 8.28 -4.58 -9.55
N THR A 173 9.06 -3.73 -8.89
CA THR A 173 10.23 -4.15 -8.09
C THR A 173 9.84 -5.03 -6.89
N ALA A 174 8.70 -4.79 -6.25
CA ALA A 174 8.20 -5.67 -5.19
C ALA A 174 7.80 -7.05 -5.72
N ILE A 175 7.31 -7.12 -6.97
CA ILE A 175 7.06 -8.39 -7.66
C ILE A 175 8.39 -9.11 -7.90
N PHE A 176 9.43 -8.40 -8.34
CA PHE A 176 10.77 -8.98 -8.53
C PHE A 176 11.45 -9.41 -7.23
N ASP A 177 11.26 -8.73 -6.11
CA ASP A 177 11.74 -9.17 -4.79
C ASP A 177 11.01 -10.43 -4.30
N LEU A 178 9.72 -10.57 -4.63
CA LEU A 178 8.96 -11.81 -4.44
C LEU A 178 9.45 -12.95 -5.35
N LEU A 179 9.96 -12.62 -6.55
CA LEU A 179 10.46 -13.60 -7.52
C LEU A 179 11.95 -13.94 -7.36
N SER A 180 12.74 -13.07 -6.71
CA SER A 180 14.20 -13.22 -6.56
C SER A 180 14.62 -13.94 -5.28
N LYS A 181 13.73 -14.03 -4.28
CA LYS A 181 13.90 -14.91 -3.13
C LYS A 181 13.42 -16.32 -3.49
N ASP A 182 14.36 -17.11 -3.99
CA ASP A 182 14.45 -18.58 -3.90
C ASP A 182 13.18 -19.40 -4.18
N ILE A 183 13.24 -20.21 -5.25
CA ILE A 183 12.39 -21.40 -5.49
C ILE A 183 10.91 -21.17 -5.17
N LEU A 184 10.14 -20.78 -6.19
CA LEU A 184 8.68 -20.69 -6.14
C LEU A 184 8.05 -22.05 -5.78
N THR A 185 7.90 -22.29 -4.48
CA THR A 185 6.96 -23.27 -3.95
C THR A 185 5.64 -22.51 -3.80
N ILE A 186 4.89 -22.37 -4.89
CA ILE A 186 3.58 -21.73 -4.87
C ILE A 186 2.60 -22.75 -4.28
N THR A 187 2.35 -22.70 -2.97
CA THR A 187 1.19 -23.36 -2.37
C THR A 187 -0.05 -22.52 -2.60
N CYS A 188 -0.72 -22.69 -3.74
CA CYS A 188 -2.06 -22.16 -3.96
C CYS A 188 -3.10 -23.19 -3.50
N PHE A 189 -3.66 -23.02 -2.30
CA PHE A 189 -4.98 -23.55 -1.98
C PHE A 189 -5.79 -22.49 -1.25
N ASP A 190 -6.76 -21.92 -1.96
CA ASP A 190 -7.97 -21.44 -1.32
C ASP A 190 -9.14 -22.21 -1.96
N LEU A 191 -9.94 -22.88 -1.13
CA LEU A 191 -10.87 -23.94 -1.53
C LEU A 191 -12.17 -23.38 -2.15
N ASN A 192 -12.26 -22.07 -2.38
CA ASN A 192 -13.56 -21.42 -2.51
C ASN A 192 -13.90 -20.80 -3.88
N GLN A 193 -13.08 -20.94 -4.92
CA GLN A 193 -13.50 -20.53 -6.27
C GLN A 193 -13.08 -21.52 -7.34
N ILE A 194 -13.91 -22.55 -7.53
CA ILE A 194 -13.81 -23.50 -8.63
C ILE A 194 -15.16 -23.50 -9.37
N THR A 195 -15.18 -23.07 -10.64
CA THR A 195 -16.28 -23.32 -11.57
C THR A 195 -15.89 -24.45 -12.52
N VAL A 196 -16.68 -25.52 -12.57
CA VAL A 196 -16.42 -26.69 -13.41
C VAL A 196 -17.63 -27.01 -14.28
N ASN A 197 -17.43 -27.11 -15.60
CA ASN A 197 -18.38 -27.75 -16.53
C ASN A 197 -18.02 -29.22 -16.79
N ASN A 198 -17.80 -29.93 -15.68
CA ASN A 198 -17.73 -31.39 -15.54
C ASN A 198 -17.97 -31.62 -14.04
N PRO A 199 -19.11 -32.18 -13.60
CA PRO A 199 -19.54 -32.10 -12.20
C PRO A 199 -18.63 -32.80 -11.17
N TYR A 200 -17.52 -33.42 -11.60
CA TYR A 200 -16.57 -34.12 -10.72
C TYR A 200 -15.07 -33.89 -11.03
N ALA A 201 -14.69 -32.95 -11.88
CA ALA A 201 -13.27 -32.75 -12.24
C ALA A 201 -12.83 -31.28 -12.17
N CYS A 202 -12.21 -30.86 -11.07
CA CYS A 202 -11.78 -29.48 -10.87
C CYS A 202 -10.55 -29.11 -11.74
N ASP A 203 -10.72 -28.18 -12.68
CA ASP A 203 -9.61 -27.63 -13.48
C ASP A 203 -8.96 -26.44 -12.76
N SER A 204 -7.66 -26.54 -12.48
CA SER A 204 -6.84 -25.45 -11.93
C SER A 204 -5.81 -24.99 -12.97
N ARG A 205 -5.66 -23.67 -13.13
CA ARG A 205 -4.72 -23.08 -14.11
C ARG A 205 -3.59 -22.36 -13.41
N ILE A 206 -2.36 -22.62 -13.85
CA ILE A 206 -1.16 -21.88 -13.47
C ILE A 206 -0.62 -21.21 -14.74
N SER A 207 -0.39 -19.90 -14.67
CA SER A 207 0.14 -19.11 -15.78
C SER A 207 1.48 -18.52 -15.42
N ILE A 208 2.48 -18.74 -16.28
CA ILE A 208 3.83 -18.18 -16.13
C ILE A 208 3.98 -17.08 -17.18
N TYR A 209 4.24 -15.85 -16.73
CA TYR A 209 4.49 -14.70 -17.59
C TYR A 209 5.98 -14.39 -17.59
N THR A 210 6.60 -14.42 -18.76
CA THR A 210 8.04 -14.21 -18.94
C THR A 210 8.32 -13.32 -20.13
N THR A 211 9.36 -12.48 -20.03
CA THR A 211 9.85 -11.59 -21.08
C THR A 211 11.07 -12.16 -21.81
N LYS A 212 11.55 -13.33 -21.40
CA LYS A 212 12.70 -14.06 -21.96
C LYS A 212 12.28 -15.47 -22.36
N GLU A 213 13.03 -16.09 -23.26
CA GLU A 213 12.80 -17.49 -23.63
C GLU A 213 12.93 -18.38 -22.38
N THR A 214 11.83 -19.01 -21.98
CA THR A 214 11.78 -19.79 -20.73
C THR A 214 11.40 -21.23 -21.05
N GLN A 215 12.16 -22.17 -20.51
CA GLN A 215 11.92 -23.60 -20.65
C GLN A 215 11.55 -24.22 -19.31
N ILE A 216 10.44 -24.98 -19.28
CA ILE A 216 10.05 -25.77 -18.13
C ILE A 216 10.93 -27.04 -18.11
N LYS A 217 11.81 -27.16 -17.12
CA LYS A 217 12.68 -28.34 -16.94
C LYS A 217 11.94 -29.50 -16.30
N SER A 218 11.10 -29.22 -15.32
CA SER A 218 10.30 -30.26 -14.65
C SER A 218 9.02 -29.68 -14.07
N PHE A 219 7.95 -30.47 -14.14
CA PHE A 219 6.66 -30.18 -13.53
C PHE A 219 6.19 -31.43 -12.80
N LYS A 220 5.92 -31.32 -11.50
CA LYS A 220 5.54 -32.44 -10.65
C LYS A 220 4.43 -32.02 -9.68
N VAL A 221 3.39 -32.83 -9.59
CA VAL A 221 2.34 -32.68 -8.58
C VAL A 221 2.41 -33.88 -7.64
N GLN A 222 2.51 -33.63 -6.34
CA GLN A 222 2.60 -34.67 -5.32
C GLN A 222 1.54 -34.45 -4.26
N ARG A 223 0.83 -35.51 -3.88
CA ARG A 223 -0.08 -35.44 -2.74
C ARG A 223 0.72 -35.46 -1.43
N GLN A 224 0.54 -34.46 -0.58
CA GLN A 224 1.00 -34.52 0.80
C GLN A 224 -0.10 -35.16 1.66
N ASN A 225 0.28 -36.17 2.44
CA ASN A 225 -0.66 -36.93 3.25
C ASN A 225 -0.65 -36.37 4.67
N ILE A 226 -1.48 -35.34 4.89
CA ILE A 226 -1.70 -34.74 6.21
C ILE A 226 -3.03 -35.29 6.76
N PRO A 227 -3.12 -35.71 8.04
CA PRO A 227 -4.39 -36.13 8.62
C PRO A 227 -5.43 -35.01 8.49
N ASN A 228 -6.62 -35.34 7.98
CA ASN A 228 -7.75 -34.42 7.78
C ASN A 228 -7.60 -33.29 6.73
N GLN A 229 -6.56 -33.28 5.88
CA GLN A 229 -6.47 -32.29 4.80
C GLN A 229 -5.89 -32.86 3.50
N LEU A 230 -6.59 -32.61 2.39
CA LEU A 230 -6.08 -32.90 1.05
C LEU A 230 -5.18 -31.75 0.59
N LEU A 231 -3.87 -31.98 0.57
CA LEU A 231 -2.89 -31.00 0.12
C LEU A 231 -2.11 -31.59 -1.06
N TYR A 232 -1.98 -30.84 -2.15
CA TYR A 232 -1.13 -31.21 -3.28
C TYR A 232 0.01 -30.21 -3.44
N GLU A 233 1.24 -30.68 -3.33
CA GLU A 233 2.42 -29.89 -3.59
C GLU A 233 2.71 -29.87 -5.09
N LEU A 234 2.87 -28.67 -5.66
CA LEU A 234 3.22 -28.48 -7.05
C LEU A 234 4.63 -27.91 -7.16
N ASN A 235 5.52 -28.69 -7.75
CA ASN A 235 6.92 -28.35 -7.95
C ASN A 235 7.18 -28.11 -9.43
N CYS A 236 7.46 -26.86 -9.80
CA CYS A 236 7.80 -26.44 -11.15
C CYS A 236 9.20 -25.87 -11.17
N THR A 237 10.08 -26.40 -12.03
CA THR A 237 11.43 -25.88 -12.24
C THR A 237 11.50 -25.30 -13.64
N VAL A 238 11.85 -24.03 -13.71
CA VAL A 238 11.95 -23.26 -14.95
C VAL A 238 13.36 -22.72 -15.10
N THR A 239 13.86 -22.73 -16.33
CA THR A 239 15.05 -21.97 -16.73
C THR A 239 14.66 -20.81 -17.61
N VAL A 240 15.14 -19.63 -17.24
CA VAL A 240 14.96 -18.34 -17.91
C VAL A 240 16.26 -17.94 -18.61
#